data_AF-A0A5B6W1L2-F1
#
_entry.id   AF-A0A5B6W1L2-F1
#
_cell.length_a   1.000
_cell.length_b   1.000
_cell.length_c   1.000
_cell.angle_alpha   90.00
_cell.angle_beta   90.00
_cell.angle_gamma   90.00
#
_symmetry.space_group_name_H-M   'P 1'
#
loop_
_entity.id
_entity.type
_entity.pdbx_description
1 polymer ?
#
loop_
_entity_poly.entity_id
_entity_poly.type
_entity_poly.pdbx_seq_one_letter_code
_entity_poly.pdbx_strand_id
1 'polypeptide(L)'
;MGGAVALLLHRKDPSFWNGAVLVAPMCKISEKLKPHPVVINILTKMEQVIPRWKIVPSKDVIDSAFKDPVKREAVRNNKLIYQDKPRLKTALEVLRTSMSIENGLNEVRLPFFLLHGEADTVTDPEVSKALYEKARSTDKTIKLYPGMWHGLTAGEPDENVEMVFADIIGWLDKRCNAVTLDQSLDPFDPGSQECSDNIVISMAKATGGTQANGRYLCGLKGPRARPHSAM
;
A
#
# COMPACT_ATOMS: atom_id res chain seq x y z
N MET A 1 7.69 -1.60 3.14
CA MET A 1 6.62 -2.60 3.37
C MET A 1 5.30 -2.30 2.65
N GLY A 2 4.82 -1.05 2.59
CA GLY A 2 3.52 -0.73 1.94
C GLY A 2 3.38 -1.25 0.50
N GLY A 3 4.44 -1.16 -0.32
CA GLY A 3 4.45 -1.75 -1.67
C GLY A 3 4.22 -3.27 -1.69
N ALA A 4 4.69 -4.00 -0.67
CA ALA A 4 4.41 -5.44 -0.55
C ALA A 4 2.91 -5.70 -0.36
N VAL A 5 2.28 -4.90 0.50
CA VAL A 5 0.83 -4.98 0.77
C VAL A 5 0.05 -4.68 -0.50
N ALA A 6 0.42 -3.64 -1.26
CA ALA A 6 -0.21 -3.31 -2.54
C ALA A 6 -0.11 -4.48 -3.54
N LEU A 7 1.06 -5.12 -3.65
CA LEU A 7 1.25 -6.27 -4.54
C LEU A 7 0.45 -7.50 -4.08
N LEU A 8 0.33 -7.74 -2.77
CA LEU A 8 -0.50 -8.82 -2.23
C LEU A 8 -2.00 -8.56 -2.47
N LEU A 9 -2.44 -7.31 -2.32
CA LEU A 9 -3.82 -6.91 -2.62
C LEU A 9 -4.13 -7.11 -4.11
N HIS A 10 -3.22 -6.72 -5.00
CA HIS A 10 -3.33 -7.00 -6.42
C HIS A 10 -3.44 -8.51 -6.70
N ARG A 11 -2.61 -9.35 -6.07
CA ARG A 11 -2.72 -10.81 -6.26
C ARG A 11 -4.05 -11.38 -5.81
N LYS A 12 -4.62 -10.81 -4.73
CA LYS A 12 -5.92 -11.26 -4.19
C LYS A 12 -7.08 -10.90 -5.12
N ASP A 13 -7.02 -9.74 -5.77
CA ASP A 13 -8.01 -9.31 -6.76
C ASP A 13 -7.32 -8.55 -7.92
N PRO A 14 -6.86 -9.28 -8.96
CA PRO A 14 -6.05 -8.70 -10.03
C PRO A 14 -6.76 -7.68 -10.92
N SER A 15 -8.09 -7.67 -10.91
CA SER A 15 -8.92 -6.80 -11.75
C SER A 15 -9.43 -5.55 -11.05
N PHE A 16 -9.33 -5.49 -9.72
CA PHE A 16 -9.96 -4.43 -8.93
C PHE A 16 -9.26 -3.08 -9.04
N TRP A 17 -7.95 -3.07 -9.22
CA TRP A 17 -7.13 -1.85 -9.14
C TRP A 17 -6.82 -1.31 -10.53
N ASN A 18 -7.02 0.01 -10.74
CA ASN A 18 -6.67 0.67 -12.00
C ASN A 18 -5.17 0.93 -12.16
N GLY A 19 -4.42 0.91 -11.06
CA GLY A 19 -2.97 0.98 -11.06
C GLY A 19 -2.37 1.14 -9.67
N ALA A 20 -1.04 1.15 -9.58
CA ALA A 20 -0.32 1.35 -8.32
C ALA A 20 0.89 2.27 -8.48
N VAL A 21 1.08 3.14 -7.49
CA VAL A 21 2.32 3.89 -7.29
C VAL A 21 3.14 3.17 -6.22
N LEU A 22 4.31 2.67 -6.61
CA LEU A 22 5.18 1.83 -5.80
C LEU A 22 6.48 2.58 -5.50
N VAL A 23 6.57 3.18 -4.33
CA VAL A 23 7.76 3.89 -3.84
C VAL A 23 8.62 2.93 -3.01
N ALA A 24 9.87 2.71 -3.45
CA ALA A 24 10.84 1.79 -2.84
C ALA A 24 10.20 0.47 -2.33
N PRO A 25 9.49 -0.29 -3.22
CA PRO A 25 8.66 -1.40 -2.79
C PRO A 25 9.48 -2.59 -2.30
N MET A 26 9.07 -3.15 -1.17
CA MET A 26 9.56 -4.45 -0.70
C MET A 26 8.90 -5.56 -1.54
N CYS A 27 9.57 -6.02 -2.59
CA CYS A 27 9.05 -7.05 -3.49
C CYS A 27 10.00 -8.25 -3.67
N LYS A 28 11.21 -8.14 -3.15
CA LYS A 28 12.25 -9.17 -3.06
C LYS A 28 13.20 -8.76 -1.92
N ILE A 29 14.02 -9.69 -1.44
CA ILE A 29 15.19 -9.38 -0.61
C ILE A 29 16.42 -9.57 -1.49
N SER A 30 17.26 -8.54 -1.61
CA SER A 30 18.50 -8.70 -2.37
C SER A 30 19.43 -9.69 -1.69
N GLU A 31 20.21 -10.43 -2.47
CA GLU A 31 21.15 -11.43 -1.92
C GLU A 31 22.17 -10.79 -0.96
N LYS A 32 22.48 -9.49 -1.15
CA LYS A 32 23.34 -8.70 -0.26
C LYS A 32 22.72 -8.48 1.13
N LEU A 33 21.40 -8.42 1.22
CA LEU A 33 20.65 -8.14 2.45
C LEU A 33 20.02 -9.39 3.06
N LYS A 34 20.07 -10.53 2.35
CA LYS A 34 19.46 -11.78 2.77
C LYS A 34 20.25 -12.41 3.93
N PRO A 35 19.60 -12.72 5.07
CA PRO A 35 20.26 -13.42 6.17
C PRO A 35 20.73 -14.82 5.75
N HIS A 36 21.81 -15.30 6.36
CA HIS A 36 22.32 -16.65 6.09
C HIS A 36 21.25 -17.72 6.39
N PRO A 37 21.08 -18.76 5.54
CA PRO A 37 20.02 -19.78 5.71
C PRO A 37 19.99 -20.45 7.08
N VAL A 38 21.15 -20.66 7.70
CA VAL A 38 21.26 -21.22 9.06
C VAL A 38 20.61 -20.31 10.10
N VAL A 39 20.81 -18.98 9.98
CA VAL A 39 20.19 -18.00 10.89
C VAL A 39 18.67 -18.04 10.73
N ILE A 40 18.18 -18.09 9.49
CA ILE A 40 16.74 -18.20 9.20
C ILE A 40 16.16 -19.47 9.84
N ASN A 41 16.84 -20.61 9.70
CA ASN A 41 16.40 -21.88 10.28
C ASN A 41 16.33 -21.84 11.82
N ILE A 42 17.35 -21.30 12.48
CA ILE A 42 17.37 -21.15 13.95
C ILE A 42 16.23 -20.24 14.39
N LEU A 43 16.10 -19.06 13.79
CA LEU A 43 15.04 -18.09 14.12
C LEU A 43 13.64 -18.67 13.89
N THR A 44 13.46 -19.46 12.83
CA THR A 44 12.18 -20.13 12.53
C THR A 44 11.81 -21.14 13.61
N LYS A 45 12.77 -21.95 14.11
CA LYS A 45 12.51 -22.90 15.20
C LYS A 45 12.14 -22.20 16.51
N MET A 46 12.73 -21.04 16.78
CA MET A 46 12.45 -20.26 17.99
C MET A 46 11.13 -19.49 17.93
N GLU A 47 10.52 -19.32 16.75
CA GLU A 47 9.32 -18.51 16.54
C GLU A 47 8.15 -18.94 17.43
N GLN A 48 7.95 -20.24 17.64
CA GLN A 48 6.82 -20.75 18.43
C GLN A 48 6.97 -20.47 19.92
N VAL A 49 8.21 -20.35 20.41
CA VAL A 49 8.51 -20.17 21.84
C VAL A 49 8.61 -18.68 22.19
N ILE A 50 9.28 -17.88 21.35
CA ILE A 50 9.59 -16.48 21.63
C ILE A 50 9.17 -15.51 20.51
N PRO A 51 7.93 -15.58 19.98
CA PRO A 51 7.52 -14.83 18.78
C PRO A 51 7.60 -13.31 18.96
N ARG A 52 7.48 -12.83 20.20
CA ARG A 52 7.41 -11.41 20.55
C ARG A 52 8.77 -10.79 20.92
N TRP A 53 9.83 -11.59 20.99
CA TRP A 53 11.14 -11.11 21.43
C TRP A 53 11.80 -10.24 20.35
N LYS A 54 12.43 -9.15 20.78
CA LYS A 54 13.08 -8.13 19.94
C LYS A 54 14.55 -8.48 19.68
N ILE A 55 14.80 -9.71 19.21
CA ILE A 55 16.15 -10.28 19.11
C ILE A 55 16.75 -10.22 17.70
N VAL A 56 15.97 -9.80 16.71
CA VAL A 56 16.42 -9.82 15.31
C VAL A 56 17.44 -8.70 15.12
N PRO A 57 18.68 -9.01 14.71
CA PRO A 57 19.67 -7.99 14.38
C PRO A 57 19.17 -7.16 13.20
N SER A 58 19.10 -5.85 13.38
CA SER A 58 18.75 -4.90 12.32
C SER A 58 19.64 -3.68 12.43
N LYS A 59 20.02 -3.11 11.27
CA LYS A 59 20.60 -1.77 11.22
C LYS A 59 19.53 -0.74 11.59
N ASP A 60 19.97 0.45 11.97
CA ASP A 60 19.05 1.54 12.18
C ASP A 60 18.47 2.02 10.83
N VAL A 61 17.20 1.70 10.62
CA VAL A 61 16.50 2.02 9.38
C VAL A 61 16.29 3.52 9.26
N ILE A 62 16.14 4.26 10.37
CA ILE A 62 15.91 5.71 10.31
C ILE A 62 17.16 6.41 9.75
N ASP A 63 18.35 5.99 10.20
CA ASP A 63 19.61 6.57 9.71
C ASP A 63 19.91 6.22 8.26
N SER A 64 19.38 5.08 7.77
CA SER A 64 19.60 4.59 6.41
C SER A 64 18.52 5.06 5.43
N ALA A 65 17.32 5.40 5.91
CA ALA A 65 16.17 5.74 5.08
C ALA A 65 16.02 7.23 4.80
N PHE A 66 16.39 8.08 5.77
CA PHE A 66 16.21 9.52 5.69
C PHE A 66 17.57 10.17 5.48
N LYS A 67 17.78 10.79 4.31
CA LYS A 67 19.02 11.47 3.93
C LYS A 67 19.15 12.84 4.58
N ASP A 68 18.06 13.60 4.58
CA ASP A 68 17.99 14.91 5.23
C ASP A 68 18.08 14.76 6.76
N PRO A 69 19.06 15.41 7.42
CA PRO A 69 19.26 15.28 8.86
C PRO A 69 18.12 15.86 9.69
N VAL A 70 17.48 16.95 9.24
CA VAL A 70 16.35 17.59 9.94
C VAL A 70 15.15 16.67 9.91
N LYS A 71 14.85 16.09 8.74
CA LYS A 71 13.73 15.13 8.60
C LYS A 71 14.01 13.84 9.37
N ARG A 72 15.26 13.37 9.39
CA ARG A 72 15.69 12.23 10.19
C ARG A 72 15.45 12.48 11.68
N GLU A 73 15.82 13.65 12.20
CA GLU A 73 15.58 14.01 13.60
C GLU A 73 14.08 14.14 13.92
N ALA A 74 13.29 14.73 13.02
CA ALA A 74 11.83 14.78 13.19
C ALA A 74 11.22 13.38 13.32
N VAL A 75 11.68 12.42 12.53
CA VAL A 75 11.26 11.01 12.60
C VAL A 75 11.71 10.36 13.91
N ARG A 76 12.93 10.64 14.39
CA ARG A 76 13.42 10.16 15.69
C ARG A 76 12.57 10.67 16.86
N ASN A 77 12.14 11.91 16.79
CA ASN A 77 11.35 12.54 17.84
C ASN A 77 9.86 12.15 17.77
N ASN A 78 9.43 11.43 16.72
CA ASN A 78 8.05 11.00 16.56
C ASN A 78 7.73 9.78 17.44
N LYS A 79 6.91 10.02 18.49
CA LYS A 79 6.45 9.00 19.45
C LYS A 79 5.53 7.93 18.87
N LEU A 80 5.02 8.13 17.65
CA LEU A 80 4.16 7.16 16.96
C LEU A 80 4.96 6.12 16.18
N ILE A 81 6.27 6.30 16.04
CA ILE A 81 7.14 5.39 15.28
C ILE A 81 7.72 4.34 16.21
N TYR A 82 7.60 3.08 15.80
CA TYR A 82 8.26 1.96 16.47
C TYR A 82 9.75 1.97 16.16
N GLN A 83 10.59 2.20 17.18
CA GLN A 83 12.06 2.32 17.02
C GLN A 83 12.85 1.14 17.61
N ASP A 84 12.16 0.22 18.28
CA ASP A 84 12.78 -1.00 18.80
C ASP A 84 13.19 -1.95 17.66
N LYS A 85 14.04 -2.93 17.99
CA LYS A 85 14.34 -4.02 17.06
C LYS A 85 13.06 -4.75 16.62
N PRO A 86 13.01 -5.28 15.38
CA PRO A 86 11.90 -6.11 14.93
C PRO A 86 11.68 -7.30 15.87
N ARG A 87 10.41 -7.58 16.14
CA ARG A 87 10.03 -8.82 16.84
C ARG A 87 10.29 -10.01 15.93
N LEU A 88 10.69 -11.14 16.52
CA LEU A 88 11.05 -12.36 15.79
C LEU A 88 10.00 -12.75 14.75
N LYS A 89 8.74 -12.88 15.17
CA LYS A 89 7.66 -13.27 14.26
C LYS A 89 7.43 -12.26 13.15
N THR A 90 7.48 -10.96 13.45
CA THR A 90 7.35 -9.90 12.45
C THR A 90 8.44 -9.99 11.38
N ALA A 91 9.70 -10.17 11.77
CA ALA A 91 10.80 -10.31 10.82
C ALA A 91 10.65 -11.55 9.94
N LEU A 92 10.22 -12.68 10.52
CA LEU A 92 9.96 -13.90 9.75
C LEU A 92 8.80 -13.73 8.76
N GLU A 93 7.72 -13.06 9.15
CA GLU A 93 6.60 -12.76 8.24
C GLU A 93 7.02 -11.81 7.10
N VAL A 94 7.86 -10.81 7.40
CA VAL A 94 8.44 -9.92 6.37
C VAL A 94 9.31 -10.71 5.39
N LEU A 95 10.14 -11.63 5.89
CA LEU A 95 10.97 -12.52 5.09
C LEU A 95 10.13 -13.44 4.20
N ARG A 96 9.16 -14.15 4.79
CA ARG A 96 8.23 -15.05 4.07
C ARG A 96 7.43 -14.30 3.01
N THR A 97 6.90 -13.15 3.36
CA THR A 97 6.15 -12.28 2.45
C THR A 97 7.01 -11.87 1.26
N SER A 98 8.25 -11.43 1.51
CA SER A 98 9.15 -10.99 0.43
C SER A 98 9.50 -12.14 -0.52
N MET A 99 9.75 -13.35 0.00
CA MET A 99 10.00 -14.54 -0.85
C MET A 99 8.75 -14.94 -1.65
N SER A 100 7.57 -14.89 -1.03
CA SER A 100 6.31 -15.16 -1.72
C SER A 100 6.06 -14.16 -2.85
N ILE A 101 6.35 -12.87 -2.62
CA ILE A 101 6.25 -11.84 -3.66
C ILE A 101 7.27 -12.08 -4.77
N GLU A 102 8.53 -12.37 -4.43
CA GLU A 102 9.57 -12.65 -5.42
C GLU A 102 9.20 -13.80 -6.38
N ASN A 103 8.61 -14.87 -5.86
CA ASN A 103 8.23 -16.04 -6.66
C ASN A 103 7.11 -15.77 -7.67
N GLY A 104 6.29 -14.75 -7.45
CA GLY A 104 5.14 -14.41 -8.30
C GLY A 104 5.25 -13.03 -8.96
N LEU A 105 6.46 -12.48 -9.15
CA LEU A 105 6.60 -11.16 -9.78
C LEU A 105 5.99 -11.12 -11.19
N ASN A 106 6.04 -12.24 -11.91
CA ASN A 106 5.41 -12.44 -13.22
C ASN A 106 3.87 -12.44 -13.19
N GLU A 107 3.24 -12.54 -12.03
CA GLU A 107 1.77 -12.48 -11.89
C GLU A 107 1.25 -11.04 -11.81
N VAL A 108 2.15 -10.08 -11.58
CA VAL A 108 1.83 -8.65 -11.50
C VAL A 108 1.43 -8.14 -12.89
N ARG A 109 0.17 -7.72 -13.02
CA ARG A 109 -0.46 -7.30 -14.28
C ARG A 109 -1.06 -5.90 -14.23
N LEU A 110 -1.32 -5.35 -13.04
CA LEU A 110 -1.86 -3.99 -12.92
C LEU A 110 -0.90 -2.96 -13.52
N PRO A 111 -1.42 -1.85 -14.07
CA PRO A 111 -0.59 -0.70 -14.40
C PRO A 111 0.19 -0.21 -13.18
N PHE A 112 1.48 0.12 -13.31
CA PHE A 112 2.22 0.66 -12.17
C PHE A 112 3.31 1.67 -12.52
N PHE A 113 3.51 2.60 -11.59
CA PHE A 113 4.69 3.46 -11.54
C PHE A 113 5.58 3.03 -10.39
N LEU A 114 6.82 2.69 -10.70
CA LEU A 114 7.82 2.31 -9.72
C LEU A 114 8.84 3.44 -9.57
N LEU A 115 9.06 3.87 -8.33
CA LEU A 115 10.01 4.92 -7.98
C LEU A 115 11.02 4.37 -6.97
N HIS A 116 12.32 4.60 -7.20
CA HIS A 116 13.36 4.10 -6.30
C HIS A 116 14.60 5.01 -6.28
N GLY A 117 15.19 5.23 -5.11
CA GLY A 117 16.46 5.94 -4.99
C GLY A 117 17.65 5.01 -5.27
N GLU A 118 18.61 5.41 -6.11
CA GLU A 118 19.73 4.53 -6.48
C GLU A 118 20.70 4.22 -5.33
N ALA A 119 20.71 5.06 -4.29
CA ALA A 119 21.52 4.87 -3.10
C ALA A 119 20.71 4.28 -1.91
N ASP A 120 19.53 3.71 -2.17
CA ASP A 120 18.74 3.02 -1.16
C ASP A 120 19.47 1.76 -0.65
N THR A 121 19.71 1.72 0.67
CA THR A 121 20.32 0.58 1.37
C THR A 121 19.35 -0.19 2.25
N VAL A 122 18.10 0.27 2.36
CA VAL A 122 17.00 -0.37 3.10
C VAL A 122 16.30 -1.38 2.20
N THR A 123 15.96 -0.96 0.98
CA THR A 123 15.52 -1.86 -0.10
C THR A 123 16.43 -1.65 -1.29
N ASP A 124 17.19 -2.67 -1.67
CA ASP A 124 18.14 -2.56 -2.79
C ASP A 124 17.38 -2.28 -4.10
N PRO A 125 17.75 -1.26 -4.91
CA PRO A 125 17.07 -0.92 -6.16
C PRO A 125 16.96 -2.07 -7.17
N GLU A 126 17.85 -3.07 -7.08
CA GLU A 126 17.78 -4.28 -7.90
C GLU A 126 16.48 -5.06 -7.70
N VAL A 127 15.84 -4.97 -6.53
CA VAL A 127 14.52 -5.60 -6.29
C VAL A 127 13.44 -4.98 -7.17
N SER A 128 13.53 -3.67 -7.35
CA SER A 128 12.61 -2.89 -8.16
C SER A 128 12.83 -3.09 -9.65
N LYS A 129 14.10 -3.20 -10.09
CA LYS A 129 14.43 -3.62 -11.46
C LYS A 129 13.89 -5.02 -11.75
N ALA A 130 14.06 -5.97 -10.83
CA ALA A 130 13.53 -7.31 -10.98
C ALA A 130 11.99 -7.36 -11.09
N LEU A 131 11.28 -6.54 -10.32
CA LEU A 131 9.82 -6.39 -10.45
C LEU A 131 9.46 -5.82 -11.84
N TYR A 132 10.12 -4.75 -12.26
CA TYR A 132 9.87 -4.13 -13.57
C TYR A 132 10.09 -5.11 -14.73
N GLU A 133 11.19 -5.86 -14.71
CA GLU A 133 11.53 -6.83 -15.74
C GLU A 133 10.55 -8.00 -15.79
N LYS A 134 10.26 -8.61 -14.63
CA LYS A 134 9.48 -9.85 -14.56
C LYS A 134 7.97 -9.64 -14.66
N ALA A 135 7.45 -8.48 -14.25
CA ALA A 135 6.02 -8.22 -14.27
C ALA A 135 5.44 -8.30 -15.69
N ARG A 136 4.24 -8.88 -15.80
CA ARG A 136 3.49 -9.00 -17.06
C ARG A 136 2.58 -7.80 -17.34
N SER A 137 2.67 -6.75 -16.53
CA SER A 137 1.96 -5.49 -16.78
C SER A 137 2.39 -4.91 -18.13
N THR A 138 1.40 -4.55 -18.94
CA THR A 138 1.58 -3.87 -20.24
C THR A 138 1.83 -2.38 -20.07
N ASP A 139 1.45 -1.81 -18.93
CA ASP A 139 1.66 -0.41 -18.58
C ASP A 139 2.50 -0.31 -17.31
N LYS A 140 3.81 -0.26 -17.48
CA LYS A 140 4.76 -0.19 -16.38
C LYS A 140 5.79 0.88 -16.66
N THR A 141 6.10 1.68 -15.65
CA THR A 141 7.15 2.71 -15.70
C THR A 141 8.04 2.55 -14.48
N ILE A 142 9.35 2.69 -14.66
CA ILE A 142 10.32 2.75 -13.57
C ILE A 142 11.11 4.06 -13.67
N LYS A 143 11.27 4.75 -12.54
CA LYS A 143 12.17 5.90 -12.40
C LYS A 143 13.13 5.67 -11.24
N LEU A 144 14.41 5.65 -11.57
CA LEU A 144 15.51 5.57 -10.62
C LEU A 144 16.06 6.98 -10.39
N TYR A 145 16.24 7.36 -9.14
CA TYR A 145 16.70 8.69 -8.76
C TYR A 145 18.15 8.65 -8.25
N PRO A 146 19.12 9.19 -9.00
CA PRO A 146 20.53 9.12 -8.64
C PRO A 146 20.81 9.73 -7.27
N GLY A 147 21.53 8.99 -6.43
CA GLY A 147 21.97 9.44 -5.10
C GLY A 147 20.86 9.62 -4.05
N MET A 148 19.58 9.40 -4.39
CA MET A 148 18.48 9.40 -3.43
C MET A 148 18.42 8.08 -2.64
N TRP A 149 17.96 8.14 -1.40
CA TRP A 149 17.85 7.04 -0.45
C TRP A 149 16.42 6.48 -0.42
N HIS A 150 16.07 5.69 0.61
CA HIS A 150 14.77 5.00 0.73
C HIS A 150 13.57 5.93 0.87
N GLY A 151 13.72 7.04 1.60
CA GLY A 151 12.63 7.95 1.95
C GLY A 151 12.26 8.93 0.84
N LEU A 152 12.00 8.48 -0.40
CA LEU A 152 11.80 9.37 -1.56
C LEU A 152 10.75 10.48 -1.35
N THR A 153 9.69 10.21 -0.60
CA THR A 153 8.56 11.16 -0.42
C THR A 153 8.65 12.01 0.85
N ALA A 154 9.67 11.78 1.71
CA ALA A 154 9.70 12.44 3.03
C ALA A 154 11.08 12.53 3.69
N GLY A 155 12.09 11.83 3.20
CA GLY A 155 13.43 11.75 3.80
C GLY A 155 14.54 12.34 2.95
N GLU A 156 14.22 12.87 1.78
CA GLU A 156 15.15 13.57 0.88
C GLU A 156 15.02 15.09 1.06
N PRO A 157 15.97 15.92 0.55
CA PRO A 157 15.80 17.37 0.49
C PRO A 157 14.47 17.76 -0.18
N ASP A 158 13.91 18.92 0.17
CA ASP A 158 12.57 19.34 -0.30
C ASP A 158 12.45 19.33 -1.82
N GLU A 159 13.44 19.86 -2.53
CA GLU A 159 13.51 19.86 -4.01
C GLU A 159 13.38 18.45 -4.62
N ASN A 160 14.02 17.46 -3.99
CA ASN A 160 13.97 16.07 -4.44
C ASN A 160 12.59 15.44 -4.15
N VAL A 161 12.01 15.74 -2.99
CA VAL A 161 10.67 15.27 -2.60
C VAL A 161 9.62 15.85 -3.55
N GLU A 162 9.70 17.15 -3.84
CA GLU A 162 8.82 17.84 -4.78
C GLU A 162 8.92 17.23 -6.19
N MET A 163 10.14 16.93 -6.66
CA MET A 163 10.34 16.24 -7.93
C MET A 163 9.65 14.87 -7.97
N VAL A 164 9.79 14.07 -6.91
CA VAL A 164 9.13 12.77 -6.78
C VAL A 164 7.61 12.92 -6.84
N PHE A 165 7.04 13.89 -6.13
CA PHE A 165 5.60 14.14 -6.17
C PHE A 165 5.12 14.63 -7.54
N ALA A 166 5.87 15.51 -8.19
CA ALA A 166 5.56 15.97 -9.55
C ALA A 166 5.52 14.82 -10.56
N ASP A 167 6.47 13.89 -10.47
CA ASP A 167 6.46 12.68 -11.31
C ASP A 167 5.26 11.77 -11.03
N ILE A 168 4.91 11.58 -9.75
CA ILE A 168 3.75 10.78 -9.34
C ILE A 168 2.46 11.40 -9.90
N ILE A 169 2.27 12.70 -9.70
CA ILE A 169 1.09 13.44 -10.17
C ILE A 169 1.02 13.36 -11.70
N GLY A 170 2.13 13.64 -12.40
CA GLY A 170 2.17 13.55 -13.87
C GLY A 170 1.89 12.14 -14.40
N TRP A 171 2.24 11.09 -13.66
CA TRP A 171 1.89 9.71 -14.03
C TRP A 171 0.39 9.42 -13.81
N LEU A 172 -0.18 9.93 -12.72
CA LEU A 172 -1.60 9.79 -12.39
C LEU A 172 -2.50 10.57 -13.36
N ASP A 173 -2.18 11.83 -13.66
CA ASP A 173 -2.98 12.70 -14.55
C ASP A 173 -3.17 12.07 -15.93
N LYS A 174 -2.12 11.45 -16.47
CA LYS A 174 -2.18 10.72 -17.76
C LYS A 174 -3.17 9.55 -17.76
N ARG A 175 -3.58 9.06 -16.60
CA ARG A 175 -4.49 7.91 -16.43
C ARG A 175 -5.85 8.30 -15.86
N CYS A 176 -5.96 9.48 -15.26
CA CYS A 176 -7.23 10.05 -14.80
C CYS A 176 -7.96 10.82 -15.92
N ASN A 177 -7.22 11.45 -16.84
CA ASN A 177 -7.79 12.33 -17.87
C ASN A 177 -8.45 11.61 -19.06
N ALA A 178 -8.59 10.27 -19.01
CA ALA A 178 -9.39 9.51 -19.98
C ALA A 178 -10.91 9.65 -19.75
N VAL A 179 -11.33 10.35 -18.70
CA VAL A 179 -12.70 10.84 -18.53
C VAL A 179 -12.76 12.31 -18.94
N THR A 180 -12.48 12.59 -20.22
CA THR A 180 -12.94 13.84 -20.80
C THR A 180 -14.44 13.71 -20.95
N LEU A 181 -15.18 14.52 -20.19
CA LEU A 181 -16.62 14.69 -20.33
C LEU A 181 -16.93 15.14 -21.76
N ASP A 182 -17.23 14.20 -22.65
CA ASP A 182 -18.20 14.44 -23.71
C ASP A 182 -19.59 14.35 -23.08
N GLN A 183 -19.89 15.35 -22.25
CA GLN A 183 -21.24 15.76 -22.00
C GLN A 183 -21.30 17.18 -22.51
N SER A 184 -21.69 17.32 -23.77
CA SER A 184 -22.39 18.50 -24.25
C SER A 184 -23.51 18.79 -23.24
N LEU A 185 -23.25 19.73 -22.34
CA LEU A 185 -24.31 20.35 -21.57
C LEU A 185 -25.12 21.15 -22.58
N ASP A 186 -26.18 20.54 -23.10
CA ASP A 186 -27.23 21.30 -23.77
C ASP A 186 -27.72 22.38 -22.79
N PRO A 187 -27.76 23.67 -23.19
CA PRO A 187 -28.25 24.72 -22.32
C PRO A 187 -29.69 24.43 -21.92
N PHE A 188 -29.96 24.45 -20.62
CA PHE A 188 -31.29 24.34 -20.06
C PHE A 188 -32.18 25.49 -20.56
N ASP A 189 -33.21 25.16 -21.36
CA ASP A 189 -34.23 26.10 -21.82
C ASP A 189 -35.38 26.18 -20.79
N PRO A 190 -35.65 27.33 -20.15
CA PRO A 190 -36.68 27.45 -19.12
C PRO A 190 -38.09 27.71 -19.66
N GLY A 191 -38.36 27.50 -20.95
CA GLY A 191 -39.64 27.82 -21.57
C GLY A 191 -40.50 26.63 -22.00
N SER A 192 -41.24 25.99 -21.08
CA SER A 192 -42.58 25.41 -21.36
C SER A 192 -43.29 24.86 -20.11
N GLN A 193 -44.15 25.70 -19.50
CA GLN A 193 -45.43 25.26 -18.91
C GLN A 193 -46.29 24.64 -20.04
N GLU A 194 -47.16 23.63 -19.90
CA GLU A 194 -47.96 23.09 -18.79
C GLU A 194 -48.61 21.78 -19.32
N CYS A 195 -48.92 20.79 -18.45
CA CYS A 195 -50.25 20.14 -18.48
C CYS A 195 -50.47 19.16 -17.32
N SER A 196 -51.39 19.58 -16.44
CA SER A 196 -52.53 18.86 -15.85
C SER A 196 -52.36 17.49 -15.16
N ASP A 197 -52.75 17.52 -13.88
CA ASP A 197 -53.07 16.41 -13.00
C ASP A 197 -53.95 15.34 -13.66
N ASN A 198 -53.53 14.07 -13.59
CA ASN A 198 -54.36 12.88 -13.44
C ASN A 198 -53.48 11.63 -13.25
N ILE A 199 -53.09 11.33 -12.00
CA ILE A 199 -52.48 10.03 -11.68
C ILE A 199 -53.61 9.04 -11.39
N VAL A 200 -53.92 8.20 -12.39
CA VAL A 200 -54.70 6.98 -12.22
C VAL A 200 -53.74 5.86 -11.80
N ILE A 201 -53.92 5.35 -10.59
CA ILE A 201 -53.23 4.18 -10.07
C ILE A 201 -53.80 2.93 -10.75
N SER A 202 -52.97 2.23 -11.52
CA SER A 202 -53.25 0.85 -11.96
C SER A 202 -52.37 -0.12 -11.17
N MET A 203 -53.02 -0.98 -10.38
CA MET A 203 -52.40 -2.11 -9.71
C MET A 203 -52.06 -3.22 -10.70
N ALA A 204 -50.82 -3.72 -10.68
CA ALA A 204 -50.48 -5.05 -11.17
C ALA A 204 -49.77 -5.85 -10.07
N LYS A 205 -50.31 -7.06 -9.82
CA LYS A 205 -50.00 -7.98 -8.73
C LYS A 205 -48.57 -8.53 -8.76
N ALA A 206 -48.11 -8.83 -7.55
CA ALA A 206 -46.88 -9.53 -7.22
C ALA A 206 -46.86 -11.02 -7.59
N THR A 207 -45.67 -11.50 -7.95
CA THR A 207 -45.10 -12.85 -7.68
C THR A 207 -43.59 -12.61 -7.51
N GLY A 208 -42.89 -12.80 -6.39
CA GLY A 208 -42.95 -13.85 -5.38
C GLY A 208 -41.69 -14.71 -5.53
N GLY A 209 -40.60 -14.40 -4.79
CA GLY A 209 -39.34 -15.15 -4.90
C GLY A 209 -38.17 -14.65 -4.02
N THR A 210 -38.34 -14.74 -2.70
CA THR A 210 -37.36 -14.95 -1.61
C THR A 210 -36.04 -14.14 -1.48
N GLN A 211 -35.98 -13.45 -0.32
CA GLN A 211 -34.91 -12.69 0.32
C GLN A 211 -33.75 -13.54 0.86
N ALA A 212 -32.54 -12.95 0.87
CA ALA A 212 -31.64 -12.98 2.04
C ALA A 212 -30.70 -11.75 2.00
N ASN A 213 -31.06 -10.69 2.73
CA ASN A 213 -30.23 -9.51 2.95
C ASN A 213 -29.45 -9.67 4.27
N GLY A 214 -28.13 -9.88 4.19
CA GLY A 214 -27.23 -9.76 5.34
C GLY A 214 -26.70 -8.33 5.47
N ARG A 215 -27.36 -7.49 6.27
CA ARG A 215 -26.80 -6.21 6.74
C ARG A 215 -26.17 -6.42 8.11
N TYR A 216 -24.84 -6.35 8.20
CA TYR A 216 -24.15 -6.20 9.47
C TYR A 216 -24.09 -4.72 9.83
N LEU A 217 -24.87 -4.32 10.84
CA LEU A 217 -24.78 -2.99 11.47
C LEU A 217 -23.96 -3.10 12.76
N CYS A 218 -22.92 -2.26 12.84
CA CYS A 218 -22.20 -1.91 14.06
C CYS A 218 -23.14 -1.26 15.09
N GLY A 219 -23.02 -1.65 16.36
CA GLY A 219 -23.74 -1.01 17.46
C GLY A 219 -23.34 -1.55 18.84
N LEU A 220 -22.59 -0.75 19.58
CA LEU A 220 -22.23 -0.89 20.99
C LEU A 220 -23.46 -1.00 21.91
N LYS A 221 -23.38 -1.86 22.95
CA LYS A 221 -23.73 -1.59 24.36
C LYS A 221 -23.48 -2.86 25.22
N GLY A 222 -22.60 -2.75 26.22
CA GLY A 222 -22.26 -3.83 27.16
C GLY A 222 -23.19 -3.92 28.37
N PRO A 223 -22.81 -4.70 29.40
CA PRO A 223 -23.18 -4.39 30.78
C PRO A 223 -21.97 -4.28 31.72
N ARG A 224 -22.07 -3.33 32.66
CA ARG A 224 -21.19 -3.11 33.81
C ARG A 224 -21.15 -4.33 34.72
N ALA A 225 -19.96 -4.64 35.25
CA ALA A 225 -19.79 -5.13 36.62
C ALA A 225 -18.38 -4.73 37.13
N ARG A 226 -18.34 -3.92 38.19
CA ARG A 226 -17.25 -3.81 39.17
C ARG A 226 -17.86 -4.20 40.53
N PRO A 227 -17.05 -4.69 41.48
CA PRO A 227 -16.54 -3.77 42.51
C PRO A 227 -15.07 -3.98 42.91
N HIS A 228 -14.46 -2.88 43.37
CA HIS A 228 -13.44 -2.65 44.43
C HIS A 228 -12.28 -3.66 44.66
N SER A 229 -11.05 -3.31 45.08
CA SER A 229 -10.51 -2.13 45.79
C SER A 229 -8.98 -2.00 45.56
N ALA A 230 -8.43 -0.88 45.99
CA ALA A 230 -7.04 -0.46 45.87
C ALA A 230 -6.09 -1.07 46.91
N MET A 231 -4.83 -1.29 46.50
CA MET A 231 -3.59 -0.73 47.07
C MET A 231 -2.51 -0.75 45.99
#